data_AF-A0A524PFU8-F1
#
_entry.id   AF-A0A524PFU8-F1
#
_cell.length_a   1.000
_cell.length_b   1.000
_cell.length_c   1.000
_cell.angle_alpha   90.00
_cell.angle_beta   90.00
_cell.angle_gamma   90.00
#
_symmetry.space_group_name_H-M   'P 1'
#
loop_
_entity.id
_entity.type
_entity.pdbx_description
1 polymer ?
#
loop_
_entity_poly.entity_id
_entity_poly.type
_entity_poly.pdbx_seq_one_letter_code
_entity_poly.pdbx_strand_id
1 'polypeptide(L)'
;MSTLALSGIHPGWRGSLISSDFNALTRGIECERARLFGLSFITLRFVQDYDYDGVAESLQLLEGFSDEARAIQYVDQMAEQALTASLAEPRWRSSDWHLYVSSDYLRIQPDQEGSLVRCVHQRSFKMTLEHGFELKNFRFEVLCVELPEVIGPDLFTYCDAEAEWVDYFISKGEE
;
A
#
# COMPACT_ATOMS: atom_id res chain seq x y z
N MET A 1 -3.44 28.15 -13.76
CA MET A 1 -3.04 26.97 -12.96
C MET A 1 -2.14 26.14 -13.86
N SER A 2 -0.89 25.94 -13.47
CA SER A 2 0.04 25.13 -14.25
C SER A 2 -0.07 23.68 -13.77
N THR A 3 0.06 22.73 -14.70
CA THR A 3 0.09 21.30 -14.40
C THR A 3 1.47 20.72 -14.73
N LEU A 4 1.85 19.68 -14.01
CA LEU A 4 3.12 18.97 -14.16
C LEU A 4 2.84 17.48 -14.37
N ALA A 5 3.56 16.86 -15.30
CA ALA A 5 3.35 15.47 -15.68
C ALA A 5 3.93 14.51 -14.63
N LEU A 6 3.16 13.48 -14.27
CA LEU A 6 3.61 12.43 -13.34
C LEU A 6 4.75 11.58 -13.91
N SER A 7 4.91 11.58 -15.24
CA SER A 7 6.04 10.93 -15.92
C SER A 7 7.41 11.49 -15.49
N GLY A 8 7.46 12.67 -14.87
CA GLY A 8 8.68 13.21 -14.26
C GLY A 8 9.06 12.55 -12.93
N ILE A 9 8.12 11.85 -12.28
CA ILE A 9 8.34 11.07 -11.05
C ILE A 9 8.59 9.60 -11.39
N HIS A 10 7.73 9.02 -12.23
CA HIS A 10 7.86 7.64 -12.69
C HIS A 10 7.44 7.54 -14.15
N PRO A 11 8.28 6.99 -15.06
CA PRO A 11 7.96 6.98 -16.49
C PRO A 11 6.72 6.16 -16.86
N GLY A 12 6.32 5.21 -16.00
CA GLY A 12 5.10 4.42 -16.18
C GLY A 12 3.80 5.16 -15.81
N TRP A 13 3.89 6.23 -15.03
CA TRP A 13 2.73 6.95 -14.52
C TRP A 13 2.14 7.91 -15.56
N ARG A 14 0.82 8.02 -15.57
CA ARG A 14 0.03 8.75 -16.57
C ARG A 14 -0.69 9.95 -15.96
N GLY A 15 -0.84 11.00 -16.75
CA GLY A 15 -1.59 12.19 -16.35
C GLY A 15 -0.71 13.26 -15.71
N SER A 16 -1.35 14.20 -15.03
CA SER A 16 -0.71 15.40 -14.52
C SER A 16 -1.41 15.94 -13.29
N LEU A 17 -0.63 16.48 -12.36
CA LEU A 17 -1.13 17.17 -11.17
C LEU A 17 -1.03 18.68 -11.34
N ILE A 18 -1.86 19.43 -10.62
CA ILE A 18 -1.63 20.86 -10.44
C ILE A 18 -0.32 21.08 -9.67
N SER A 19 0.34 22.22 -9.87
CA SER A 19 1.67 22.46 -9.30
C SER A 19 1.74 22.33 -7.77
N SER A 20 0.69 22.67 -7.02
CA SER A 20 0.64 22.49 -5.56
C SER A 20 0.76 21.03 -5.17
N ASP A 21 -0.01 20.18 -5.82
CA ASP A 21 -0.13 18.76 -5.48
C ASP A 21 1.11 18.00 -5.96
N PHE A 22 1.67 18.40 -7.10
CA PHE A 22 2.97 17.88 -7.55
C PHE A 22 4.10 18.20 -6.55
N ASN A 23 4.08 19.40 -5.97
CA ASN A 23 5.04 19.79 -4.92
C ASN A 23 4.80 19.02 -3.61
N ALA A 24 3.54 18.75 -3.25
CA ALA A 24 3.21 17.90 -2.11
C ALA A 24 3.70 16.46 -2.35
N LEU A 25 3.38 15.86 -3.50
CA LEU A 25 3.87 14.54 -3.92
C LEU A 25 5.39 14.42 -3.78
N THR A 26 6.13 15.38 -4.36
CA THR A 26 7.60 15.35 -4.33
C THR A 26 8.14 15.44 -2.90
N ARG A 27 7.57 16.32 -2.07
CA ARG A 27 7.95 16.45 -0.65
C ARG A 27 7.64 15.17 0.12
N GLY A 28 6.48 14.55 -0.10
CA GLY A 28 6.13 13.30 0.58
C GLY A 28 7.07 12.15 0.25
N ILE A 29 7.49 12.04 -1.03
CA ILE A 29 8.52 11.06 -1.43
C ILE A 29 9.83 11.34 -0.67
N GLU A 30 10.26 12.58 -0.56
CA GLU A 30 11.48 12.93 0.20
C GLU A 30 11.34 12.67 1.71
N CYS A 31 10.17 12.96 2.30
CA CYS A 31 9.87 12.66 3.69
C CYS A 31 9.97 11.17 3.98
N GLU A 32 9.35 10.33 3.14
CA GLU A 32 9.39 8.87 3.30
C GLU A 32 10.79 8.29 3.04
N ARG A 33 11.53 8.83 2.05
CA ARG A 33 12.96 8.49 1.87
C ARG A 33 13.78 8.78 3.11
N ALA A 34 13.58 9.94 3.72
CA ALA A 34 14.30 10.33 4.94
C ALA A 34 13.91 9.44 6.13
N ARG A 35 12.61 9.16 6.29
CA ARG A 35 12.08 8.31 7.37
C ARG A 35 12.61 6.88 7.29
N LEU A 36 12.69 6.32 6.09
CA LEU A 36 13.06 4.93 5.84
C LEU A 36 14.55 4.74 5.53
N PHE A 37 15.35 5.80 5.64
CA PHE A 37 16.76 5.78 5.30
C PHE A 37 17.55 4.75 6.12
N GLY A 38 18.24 3.84 5.43
CA GLY A 38 19.09 2.81 6.05
C GLY A 38 18.34 1.61 6.62
N LEU A 39 17.02 1.51 6.39
CA LEU A 39 16.21 0.36 6.78
C LEU A 39 16.12 -0.62 5.61
N SER A 40 16.46 -1.88 5.85
CA SER A 40 16.51 -2.93 4.81
C SER A 40 15.17 -3.62 4.59
N PHE A 41 14.23 -3.46 5.51
CA PHE A 41 12.90 -4.04 5.43
C PHE A 41 11.87 -2.93 5.60
N ILE A 42 10.99 -2.76 4.63
CA ILE A 42 9.87 -1.82 4.68
C ILE A 42 8.56 -2.59 4.70
N THR A 43 7.58 -2.08 5.41
CA THR A 43 6.28 -2.73 5.54
C THR A 43 5.21 -1.92 4.83
N LEU A 44 4.36 -2.60 4.09
CA LEU A 44 3.34 -1.99 3.24
C LEU A 44 1.97 -2.57 3.58
N ARG A 45 0.95 -1.72 3.49
CA ARG A 45 -0.46 -2.13 3.53
C ARG A 45 -1.15 -1.70 2.26
N PHE A 46 -1.90 -2.62 1.67
CA PHE A 46 -2.83 -2.35 0.58
C PHE A 46 -4.21 -2.83 0.96
N VAL A 47 -5.23 -1.98 0.79
CA VAL A 47 -6.62 -2.28 1.11
C VAL A 47 -7.48 -1.98 -0.09
N GLN A 48 -8.41 -2.88 -0.39
CA GLN A 48 -9.47 -2.66 -1.36
C GLN A 48 -10.81 -2.83 -0.67
N ASP A 49 -11.64 -1.81 -0.71
CA ASP A 49 -13.01 -1.81 -0.21
C ASP A 49 -13.95 -1.78 -1.43
N TYR A 50 -14.81 -2.79 -1.55
CA TYR A 50 -15.79 -2.88 -2.62
C TYR A 50 -17.16 -2.70 -2.02
N ASP A 51 -17.92 -1.81 -2.62
CA ASP A 51 -19.31 -1.57 -2.31
C ASP A 51 -20.13 -1.42 -3.60
N TYR A 52 -21.34 -0.87 -3.47
CA TYR A 52 -22.22 -0.63 -4.61
C TYR A 52 -21.69 0.47 -5.56
N ASP A 53 -20.92 1.41 -5.04
CA ASP A 53 -20.43 2.59 -5.76
C ASP A 53 -19.11 2.31 -6.50
N GLY A 54 -18.40 1.24 -6.12
CA GLY A 54 -17.27 0.71 -6.87
C GLY A 54 -16.22 0.08 -5.98
N VAL A 55 -14.95 0.32 -6.34
CA VAL A 55 -13.80 -0.08 -5.54
C VAL A 55 -13.07 1.18 -5.06
N ALA A 56 -12.85 1.28 -3.76
CA ALA A 56 -11.94 2.22 -3.15
C ALA A 56 -10.65 1.48 -2.79
N GLU A 57 -9.52 1.95 -3.30
CA GLU A 57 -8.21 1.36 -3.02
C GLU A 57 -7.39 2.33 -2.16
N SER A 58 -6.56 1.79 -1.27
CA SER A 58 -5.59 2.59 -0.53
C SER A 58 -4.31 1.82 -0.31
N LEU A 59 -3.19 2.54 -0.41
CA LEU A 59 -1.85 2.03 -0.23
C LEU A 59 -1.12 2.88 0.81
N GLN A 60 -0.39 2.24 1.72
CA GLN A 60 0.41 2.94 2.72
C GLN A 60 1.71 2.22 3.02
N LEU A 61 2.82 2.96 3.08
CA LEU A 61 4.01 2.50 3.79
C LEU A 61 3.77 2.68 5.28
N LEU A 62 3.92 1.59 6.03
CA LEU A 62 3.68 1.56 7.47
C LEU A 62 4.96 1.93 8.22
N GLU A 63 5.94 1.02 8.26
CA GLU A 63 7.17 1.18 9.04
C GLU A 63 8.37 0.50 8.40
N GLY A 64 9.58 0.95 8.74
CA GLY A 64 10.84 0.32 8.33
C GLY A 64 11.61 -0.33 9.48
N PHE A 65 12.40 -1.35 9.16
CA PHE A 65 13.18 -2.14 10.09
C PHE A 65 14.54 -2.53 9.51
N SER A 66 15.55 -2.67 10.36
CA SER A 66 16.83 -3.28 9.99
C SER A 66 16.84 -4.82 10.17
N ASP A 67 15.82 -5.38 10.81
CA ASP A 67 15.71 -6.80 11.14
C ASP A 67 14.42 -7.39 10.54
N GLU A 68 14.58 -8.47 9.78
CA GLU A 68 13.49 -9.13 9.04
C GLU A 68 12.42 -9.67 10.00
N ALA A 69 12.84 -10.36 11.07
CA ALA A 69 11.94 -11.00 12.00
C ALA A 69 11.03 -9.99 12.72
N ARG A 70 11.58 -8.81 13.07
CA ARG A 70 10.78 -7.71 13.62
C ARG A 70 9.79 -7.13 12.62
N ALA A 71 10.18 -6.98 11.36
CA ALA A 71 9.28 -6.51 10.31
C ALA A 71 8.10 -7.49 10.09
N ILE A 72 8.41 -8.79 10.07
CA ILE A 72 7.41 -9.87 9.98
C ILE A 72 6.45 -9.82 11.16
N GLN A 73 6.98 -9.76 12.39
CA GLN A 73 6.16 -9.69 13.60
C GLN A 73 5.23 -8.46 13.59
N TYR A 74 5.75 -7.31 13.14
CA TYR A 74 4.96 -6.09 13.00
C TYR A 74 3.83 -6.26 11.99
N VAL A 75 4.12 -6.79 10.80
CA VAL A 75 3.12 -7.06 9.76
C VAL A 75 2.04 -8.03 10.23
N ASP A 76 2.42 -9.12 10.90
CA ASP A 76 1.46 -10.08 11.46
C ASP A 76 0.54 -9.42 12.50
N GLN A 77 1.10 -8.56 13.36
CA GLN A 77 0.33 -7.81 14.33
C GLN A 77 -0.63 -6.82 13.67
N MET A 78 -0.18 -6.08 12.64
CA MET A 78 -1.03 -5.15 11.90
C MET A 78 -2.17 -5.86 11.18
N ALA A 79 -1.89 -7.03 10.60
CA ALA A 79 -2.90 -7.86 9.96
C ALA A 79 -3.95 -8.34 10.97
N GLU A 80 -3.52 -8.83 12.15
CA GLU A 80 -4.44 -9.28 13.20
C GLU A 80 -5.30 -8.13 13.75
N GLN A 81 -4.71 -6.95 13.94
CA GLN A 81 -5.42 -5.75 14.37
C GLN A 81 -6.46 -5.31 13.33
N ALA A 82 -6.10 -5.30 12.05
CA ALA A 82 -7.02 -4.95 10.97
C ALA A 82 -8.17 -5.96 10.84
N LEU A 83 -7.89 -7.26 11.00
CA LEU A 83 -8.91 -8.30 11.03
C LEU A 83 -9.88 -8.08 12.20
N THR A 84 -9.34 -7.89 13.41
CA THR A 84 -10.12 -7.65 14.61
C THR A 84 -10.99 -6.39 14.49
N ALA A 85 -10.41 -5.29 13.99
CA ALA A 85 -11.12 -4.03 13.79
C ALA A 85 -12.26 -4.20 12.78
N SER A 86 -11.99 -4.84 11.64
CA SER A 86 -12.99 -5.05 10.59
C SER A 86 -14.14 -5.95 11.04
N LEU A 87 -13.87 -6.96 11.88
CA LEU A 87 -14.91 -7.80 12.49
C LEU A 87 -15.77 -7.02 13.51
N ALA A 88 -15.27 -5.89 14.03
CA ALA A 88 -15.95 -5.04 14.99
C ALA A 88 -16.67 -3.82 14.35
N GLU A 89 -16.51 -3.57 13.05
CA GLU A 89 -17.08 -2.40 12.38
C GLU A 89 -18.63 -2.39 12.42
N PRO A 90 -19.24 -1.21 12.67
CA PRO A 90 -20.70 -1.07 12.78
C PRO A 90 -21.40 -1.28 11.44
N ARG A 91 -22.59 -1.88 11.51
CA ARG A 91 -23.27 -2.57 10.41
C ARG A 91 -24.18 -1.65 9.60
N TRP A 92 -24.25 -1.88 8.30
CA TRP A 92 -25.45 -1.57 7.52
C TRP A 92 -26.41 -2.77 7.57
N ARG A 93 -27.64 -2.57 8.04
CA ARG A 93 -28.76 -3.56 7.95
C ARG A 93 -28.50 -4.97 8.54
N SER A 94 -27.72 -5.08 9.61
CA SER A 94 -27.60 -6.31 10.43
C SER A 94 -26.84 -7.48 9.81
N SER A 95 -26.06 -7.27 8.75
CA SER A 95 -25.15 -8.31 8.22
C SER A 95 -23.80 -8.28 8.93
N ASP A 96 -23.28 -9.46 9.25
CA ASP A 96 -21.97 -9.62 9.89
C ASP A 96 -20.88 -9.85 8.82
N TRP A 97 -19.68 -9.33 9.08
CA TRP A 97 -18.50 -9.63 8.27
C TRP A 97 -18.02 -11.04 8.55
N HIS A 98 -17.79 -11.79 7.48
CA HIS A 98 -17.24 -13.13 7.56
C HIS A 98 -15.87 -13.16 6.91
N LEU A 99 -14.91 -13.78 7.59
CA LEU A 99 -13.61 -14.08 7.03
C LEU A 99 -13.79 -15.13 5.92
N TYR A 100 -13.50 -14.74 4.69
CA TYR A 100 -13.43 -15.65 3.58
C TYR A 100 -11.96 -16.06 3.39
N VAL A 101 -11.61 -17.25 3.88
CA VAL A 101 -10.28 -17.82 3.68
C VAL A 101 -10.16 -18.30 2.24
N SER A 102 -9.87 -17.37 1.34
CA SER A 102 -9.48 -17.64 -0.04
C SER A 102 -8.08 -17.12 -0.23
N SER A 103 -7.17 -18.02 -0.59
CA SER A 103 -5.84 -17.67 -1.07
C SER A 103 -5.96 -16.79 -2.31
N ASP A 104 -5.53 -15.54 -2.13
CA ASP A 104 -4.89 -14.60 -3.07
C ASP A 104 -5.51 -14.37 -4.45
N TYR A 105 -5.60 -13.09 -4.85
CA TYR A 105 -5.01 -12.58 -6.10
C TYR A 105 -5.16 -11.05 -6.18
N LEU A 106 -4.08 -10.37 -6.66
CA LEU A 106 -4.02 -9.26 -7.64
C LEU A 106 -2.99 -8.18 -7.28
N ARG A 107 -2.13 -7.86 -8.24
CA ARG A 107 -1.09 -6.80 -8.27
C ARG A 107 0.25 -7.03 -7.56
N ILE A 108 0.75 -8.27 -7.51
CA ILE A 108 2.20 -8.48 -7.27
C ILE A 108 2.78 -8.87 -8.61
N GLN A 109 3.71 -8.06 -9.13
CA GLN A 109 4.57 -8.57 -10.18
C GLN A 109 5.43 -9.67 -9.56
N PRO A 110 5.48 -10.88 -10.15
CA PRO A 110 6.37 -11.92 -9.66
C PRO A 110 7.79 -11.35 -9.54
N ASP A 111 8.52 -11.75 -8.49
CA ASP A 111 9.91 -11.37 -8.23
C ASP A 111 10.69 -11.38 -9.56
N GLN A 112 10.95 -10.19 -10.10
CA GLN A 112 11.71 -10.07 -11.33
C GLN A 112 13.18 -10.21 -10.99
N GLU A 113 13.89 -11.03 -11.77
CA GLU A 113 15.33 -11.19 -11.61
C GLU A 113 16.02 -9.82 -11.75
N GLY A 114 16.67 -9.36 -10.68
CA GLY A 114 17.29 -8.03 -10.61
C GLY A 114 16.45 -6.92 -9.98
N SER A 115 15.26 -7.21 -9.44
CA SER A 115 14.46 -6.24 -8.69
C SER A 115 15.15 -5.83 -7.38
N LEU A 116 15.23 -4.52 -7.13
CA LEU A 116 15.76 -3.95 -5.88
C LEU A 116 14.76 -4.03 -4.71
N VAL A 117 13.51 -4.39 -5.01
CA VAL A 117 12.43 -4.64 -4.04
C VAL A 117 12.00 -6.10 -4.17
N ARG A 118 12.04 -6.84 -3.06
CA ARG A 118 11.58 -8.24 -3.03
C ARG A 118 10.64 -8.47 -1.86
N CYS A 119 9.53 -9.15 -2.08
CA CYS A 119 8.62 -9.52 -1.00
C CYS A 119 9.18 -10.72 -0.24
N VAL A 120 9.43 -10.56 1.06
CA VAL A 120 9.97 -11.63 1.92
C VAL A 120 8.91 -12.24 2.85
N HIS A 121 7.83 -11.52 3.11
CA HIS A 121 6.70 -12.03 3.87
C HIS A 121 5.41 -11.32 3.49
N GLN A 122 4.30 -12.06 3.49
CA GLN A 122 2.99 -11.53 3.15
C GLN A 122 1.90 -12.14 4.04
N ARG A 123 0.96 -11.28 4.43
CA ARG A 123 -0.32 -11.65 5.05
C ARG A 123 -1.44 -11.01 4.24
N SER A 124 -2.42 -11.82 3.84
CA SER A 124 -3.62 -11.35 3.16
C SER A 124 -4.85 -11.98 3.78
N PHE A 125 -5.95 -11.23 3.81
CA PHE A 125 -7.25 -11.78 4.17
C PHE A 125 -8.36 -11.00 3.47
N LYS A 126 -9.48 -11.69 3.30
CA LYS A 126 -10.67 -11.20 2.60
C LYS A 126 -11.88 -11.29 3.53
N MET A 127 -12.68 -10.25 3.51
CA MET A 127 -13.89 -10.15 4.31
C MET A 127 -15.07 -9.90 3.38
N THR A 128 -16.16 -10.61 3.61
CA THR A 128 -17.42 -10.46 2.85
C THR A 128 -18.56 -10.27 3.83
N LEU A 129 -19.53 -9.44 3.49
CA LEU A 129 -20.84 -9.52 4.15
C LEU A 129 -21.62 -10.75 3.66
N GLU A 130 -22.56 -11.28 4.46
CA GLU A 130 -23.33 -12.49 4.14
C GLU A 130 -24.03 -12.47 2.77
N HIS A 131 -24.55 -11.31 2.38
CA HIS A 131 -25.20 -11.10 1.09
C HIS A 131 -24.23 -10.83 -0.08
N GLY A 132 -22.92 -10.78 0.18
CA GLY A 132 -21.86 -10.72 -0.83
C GLY A 132 -21.68 -9.39 -1.56
N PHE A 133 -22.47 -8.35 -1.21
CA PHE A 133 -22.44 -7.05 -1.88
C PHE A 133 -21.27 -6.15 -1.48
N GLU A 134 -20.73 -6.34 -0.28
CA GLU A 134 -19.57 -5.60 0.21
C GLU A 134 -18.41 -6.56 0.46
N LEU A 135 -17.22 -6.10 0.09
CA LEU A 135 -15.99 -6.88 0.17
C LEU A 135 -14.84 -6.01 0.65
N LYS A 136 -14.05 -6.52 1.59
CA LYS A 136 -12.76 -5.92 1.93
C LYS A 136 -11.63 -6.91 1.69
N ASN A 137 -10.64 -6.51 0.92
CA ASN A 137 -9.38 -7.23 0.80
C ASN A 137 -8.30 -6.45 1.52
N PHE A 138 -7.58 -7.12 2.41
CA PHE A 138 -6.41 -6.57 3.07
C PHE A 138 -5.18 -7.35 2.63
N ARG A 139 -4.10 -6.61 2.39
CA ARG A 139 -2.77 -7.15 2.18
C ARG A 139 -1.76 -6.36 2.99
N PHE A 140 -0.87 -7.10 3.63
CA PHE A 140 0.27 -6.59 4.38
C PHE A 140 1.52 -7.32 3.91
N GLU A 141 2.58 -6.58 3.66
CA GLU A 141 3.82 -7.11 3.09
C GLU A 141 5.03 -6.60 3.86
N VAL A 142 6.04 -7.45 3.94
CA VAL A 142 7.42 -7.07 4.26
C VAL A 142 8.22 -7.13 2.97
N LEU A 143 8.77 -5.99 2.57
CA LEU A 143 9.61 -5.86 1.41
C LEU A 143 11.06 -5.69 1.86
N CYS A 144 11.94 -6.54 1.35
CA CYS A 144 13.38 -6.32 1.45
C CYS A 144 13.80 -5.34 0.36
N VAL A 145 14.50 -4.28 0.77
CA VAL A 145 15.05 -3.25 -0.12
C VAL A 145 16.57 -3.22 0.02
N GLU A 146 17.26 -3.36 -1.11
CA GLU A 146 18.72 -3.50 -1.10
C GLU A 146 19.46 -2.16 -1.04
N LEU A 147 18.79 -1.06 -1.42
CA LEU A 147 19.34 0.29 -1.44
C LEU A 147 18.37 1.33 -0.85
N PRO A 148 18.85 2.39 -0.19
CA PRO A 148 17.98 3.46 0.35
C PRO A 148 17.21 4.24 -0.72
N GLU A 149 17.70 4.23 -1.96
CA GLU A 149 17.15 4.98 -3.10
C GLU A 149 15.88 4.33 -3.69
N VAL A 150 15.53 3.14 -3.20
CA VAL A 150 14.44 2.28 -3.68
C VAL A 150 13.05 2.89 -3.45
N ILE A 151 12.89 3.78 -2.45
CA ILE A 151 11.66 4.55 -2.26
C ILE A 151 11.53 5.52 -3.43
N GLY A 152 10.76 5.14 -4.45
CA GLY A 152 10.81 5.78 -5.76
C GLY A 152 10.53 4.77 -6.88
N PRO A 153 11.25 4.83 -8.01
CA PRO A 153 10.91 4.06 -9.20
C PRO A 153 10.77 2.56 -8.98
N ASP A 154 11.66 1.93 -8.22
CA ASP A 154 11.64 0.50 -7.97
C ASP A 154 10.40 0.09 -7.15
N LEU A 155 10.09 0.83 -6.09
CA LEU A 155 8.90 0.61 -5.28
C LEU A 155 7.60 0.87 -6.08
N PHE A 156 7.60 1.87 -6.97
CA PHE A 156 6.46 2.17 -7.84
C PHE A 156 6.27 1.10 -8.92
N THR A 157 7.35 0.45 -9.35
CA THR A 157 7.29 -0.67 -10.29
C THR A 157 6.78 -1.94 -9.60
N TYR A 158 7.17 -2.16 -8.35
CA TYR A 158 6.77 -3.32 -7.56
C TYR A 158 5.24 -3.40 -7.36
N CYS A 159 4.60 -2.29 -6.99
CA CYS A 159 3.15 -2.23 -6.80
C CYS A 159 2.51 -1.27 -7.81
N ASP A 160 1.81 -1.84 -8.79
CA ASP A 160 1.09 -1.13 -9.85
C ASP A 160 -0.21 -0.48 -9.33
N ALA A 161 -0.05 0.53 -8.47
CA ALA A 161 -1.10 1.26 -7.78
C ALA A 161 -0.80 2.77 -7.84
N GLU A 162 -0.69 3.30 -9.07
CA GLU A 162 -0.28 4.68 -9.34
C GLU A 162 -1.08 5.72 -8.54
N ALA A 163 -2.41 5.64 -8.58
CA ALA A 163 -3.27 6.61 -7.92
C ALA A 163 -3.06 6.55 -6.40
N GLU A 164 -2.98 5.35 -5.84
CA GLU A 164 -2.83 5.15 -4.40
C GLU A 164 -1.44 5.59 -3.90
N TRP A 165 -0.39 5.40 -4.72
CA TRP A 165 0.93 5.97 -4.45
C TRP A 165 0.91 7.49 -4.44
N VAL A 166 0.31 8.10 -5.46
CA VAL A 166 0.20 9.56 -5.57
C VAL A 166 -0.54 10.13 -4.37
N ASP A 167 -1.70 9.58 -4.02
CA ASP A 167 -2.50 10.03 -2.88
C ASP A 167 -1.74 9.87 -1.55
N TYR A 168 -1.07 8.72 -1.36
CA TYR A 168 -0.25 8.47 -0.18
C TYR A 168 0.84 9.52 -0.01
N PHE A 169 1.66 9.75 -1.04
CA PHE A 169 2.77 10.70 -0.92
C PHE A 169 2.30 12.16 -0.89
N ILE A 170 1.21 12.53 -1.56
CA ILE A 170 0.63 13.87 -1.36
C ILE A 170 0.30 14.09 0.11
N SER A 171 -0.36 13.12 0.76
CA SER A 171 -0.70 13.23 2.19
C SER A 171 0.56 13.41 3.07
N LYS A 172 1.67 12.74 2.73
CA LYS A 172 2.95 12.87 3.44
C LYS A 172 3.69 14.17 3.17
N GLY A 173 3.41 14.86 2.06
CA GLY A 173 3.97 16.18 1.77
C GLY A 173 3.18 17.34 2.36
N GLU A 174 1.99 17.07 2.89
CA GLU A 174 1.11 18.05 3.55
C GLU A 174 1.23 18.06 5.07
N GLU A 175 1.75 16.97 5.67
CA GLU A 175 2.15 16.86 7.08
C GLU A 175 3.32 17.81 7.44
#